data_AF-A0A642UID7-F1
#
_entry.id   AF-A0A642UID7-F1
#
_cell.length_a   1.000
_cell.length_b   1.000
_cell.length_c   1.000
_cell.angle_alpha   90.00
_cell.angle_beta   90.00
_cell.angle_gamma   90.00
#
_symmetry.space_group_name_H-M   'P 1'
#
loop_
_entity.id
_entity.type
_entity.pdbx_description
1 polymer ?
#
loop_
_entity_poly.entity_id
_entity_poly.type
_entity_poly.pdbx_seq_one_letter_code
_entity_poly.pdbx_strand_id
1 'polypeptide(L)'
;MPGRLSNDESHSGFDDLSSSEPFALLFRATNGASDKTKKVKISTTVDSSELEEFWQKYTDVVKVGMGGLKKKDKKRQKKKAASKN
;
A
#
# COMPACT_ATOMS: atom_id res chain seq x y z
N MET A 1 -9.31 44.34 31.36
CA MET A 1 -8.22 43.35 31.45
C MET A 1 -8.58 42.17 30.56
N PRO A 2 -7.97 42.00 29.36
CA PRO A 2 -8.22 40.83 28.55
C PRO A 2 -7.53 39.61 29.16
N GLY A 3 -8.31 38.59 29.50
CA GLY A 3 -7.84 37.33 30.05
C GLY A 3 -6.99 36.58 29.01
N ARG A 4 -5.75 36.30 29.36
CA ARG A 4 -4.83 35.43 28.63
C ARG A 4 -5.36 34.00 28.73
N LEU A 5 -6.01 33.52 27.67
CA LEU A 5 -6.33 32.10 27.50
C LEU A 5 -5.01 31.35 27.28
N SER A 6 -4.70 30.49 28.24
CA SER A 6 -3.57 29.55 28.24
C SER A 6 -3.72 28.55 27.09
N ASN A 7 -2.72 28.55 26.23
CA ASN A 7 -2.53 27.60 25.14
C ASN A 7 -1.84 26.35 25.70
N ASP A 8 -2.61 25.34 26.11
CA ASP A 8 -2.08 24.02 26.50
C ASP A 8 -3.03 22.91 26.00
N GLU A 9 -3.02 22.67 24.69
CA GLU A 9 -3.48 21.40 24.11
C GLU A 9 -2.25 20.56 23.78
N SER A 10 -1.70 19.89 24.79
CA SER A 10 -0.85 18.73 24.57
C SER A 10 -1.72 17.58 24.03
N HIS A 11 -1.96 17.55 22.73
CA HIS A 11 -2.52 16.37 22.07
C HIS A 11 -1.50 15.23 22.16
N SER A 12 -1.78 14.24 23.01
CA SER A 12 -1.08 12.94 23.06
C SER A 12 -1.40 12.15 21.79
N GLY A 13 -0.79 12.52 20.67
CA GLY A 13 -1.10 12.00 19.34
C GLY A 13 -0.70 10.54 19.07
N PHE A 14 -0.56 9.70 20.09
CA PHE A 14 -0.04 8.33 19.97
C PHE A 14 -0.79 7.28 20.81
N ASP A 15 -2.00 7.57 21.31
CA ASP A 15 -2.82 6.59 22.04
C ASP A 15 -3.03 5.29 21.23
N ASP A 16 -3.02 5.38 19.90
CA ASP A 16 -3.17 4.27 18.96
C ASP A 16 -2.01 3.26 18.97
N LEU A 17 -0.82 3.61 19.51
CA LEU A 17 0.33 2.68 19.61
C LEU A 17 0.19 1.66 20.76
N SER A 18 -0.76 1.87 21.66
CA SER A 18 -1.02 1.01 22.82
C SER A 18 -2.25 0.11 22.65
N SER A 19 -2.97 0.24 21.52
CA SER A 19 -4.16 -0.54 21.25
C SER A 19 -3.79 -2.01 21.00
N SER A 20 -4.40 -2.91 21.77
CA SER A 20 -4.27 -4.36 21.60
C SER A 20 -5.14 -4.89 20.45
N GLU A 21 -5.99 -4.04 19.86
CA GLU A 21 -6.89 -4.45 18.79
C GLU A 21 -6.19 -4.40 17.42
N PRO A 22 -6.48 -5.35 16.53
CA PRO A 22 -5.86 -5.40 15.22
C PRO A 22 -6.24 -4.19 14.37
N PHE A 23 -5.24 -3.50 13.82
CA PHE A 23 -5.45 -2.31 13.00
C PHE A 23 -6.03 -2.65 11.62
N ALA A 24 -6.93 -1.80 11.14
CA ALA A 24 -7.38 -1.81 9.77
C ALA A 24 -6.30 -1.25 8.83
N LEU A 25 -6.11 -1.88 7.68
CA LEU A 25 -5.14 -1.48 6.66
C LEU A 25 -5.80 -0.61 5.59
N LEU A 26 -5.14 0.49 5.21
CA LEU A 26 -5.61 1.39 4.15
C LEU A 26 -4.91 1.10 2.83
N PHE A 27 -5.66 0.59 1.85
CA PHE A 27 -5.20 0.39 0.48
C PHE A 27 -5.59 1.58 -0.39
N ARG A 28 -4.63 2.15 -1.13
CA ARG A 28 -4.86 3.22 -2.10
C ARG A 28 -4.27 2.84 -3.45
N ALA A 29 -5.07 2.98 -4.51
CA ALA A 29 -4.58 2.80 -5.86
C ALA A 29 -4.96 4.00 -6.73
N THR A 30 -4.08 4.35 -7.66
CA THR A 30 -4.31 5.43 -8.61
C THR A 30 -3.79 5.03 -9.99
N ASN A 31 -4.40 5.55 -11.04
CA ASN A 31 -3.97 5.30 -12.42
C ASN A 31 -2.74 6.12 -12.85
N GLY A 32 -2.10 6.85 -11.94
CA GLY A 32 -0.88 7.62 -12.24
C GLY A 32 -1.05 8.79 -13.21
N ALA A 33 -2.28 9.14 -13.61
CA ALA A 33 -2.51 10.26 -14.53
C ALA A 33 -2.07 11.60 -13.90
N SER A 34 -1.37 12.41 -14.69
CA SER A 34 -0.93 13.76 -14.29
C SER A 34 -2.09 14.75 -14.29
N ASP A 35 -3.02 14.60 -15.23
CA ASP A 35 -4.23 15.41 -15.33
C ASP A 35 -5.21 15.06 -14.21
N LYS A 36 -5.57 16.05 -13.38
CA LYS A 36 -6.49 15.85 -12.24
C LYS A 36 -7.87 15.34 -12.68
N THR A 37 -8.33 15.71 -13.87
CA THR A 37 -9.63 15.32 -14.44
C THR A 37 -9.67 13.87 -14.91
N LYS A 38 -8.52 13.28 -15.26
CA LYS A 38 -8.38 11.89 -15.68
C LYS A 38 -7.84 10.99 -14.57
N LYS A 39 -7.46 11.57 -13.43
CA LYS A 39 -6.87 10.87 -12.29
C LYS A 39 -7.95 10.13 -11.53
N VAL A 40 -7.93 8.81 -11.63
CA VAL A 40 -8.79 7.93 -10.85
C VAL A 40 -8.03 7.55 -9.58
N LYS A 41 -8.67 7.76 -8.43
CA LYS A 41 -8.18 7.34 -7.11
C LYS A 41 -9.22 6.43 -6.49
N ILE A 42 -8.79 5.28 -6.00
CA ILE A 42 -9.63 4.38 -5.21
C ILE A 42 -8.93 4.14 -3.87
N SER A 43 -9.73 4.02 -2.82
CA SER A 43 -9.27 3.72 -1.47
C SER A 43 -10.21 2.74 -0.80
N THR A 44 -9.67 1.75 -0.12
CA THR A 44 -10.43 0.80 0.71
C THR A 44 -9.69 0.59 2.03
N THR A 45 -10.44 0.57 3.12
CA THR A 45 -9.98 0.11 4.43
C THR A 45 -10.31 -1.37 4.53
N VAL A 46 -9.39 -2.18 5.05
CA VAL A 46 -9.55 -3.63 5.17
C VAL A 46 -9.21 -4.03 6.60
N ASP A 47 -10.14 -4.69 7.27
CA ASP A 47 -9.93 -5.19 8.62
C ASP A 47 -9.04 -6.45 8.62
N SER A 48 -8.40 -6.75 9.75
CA SER A 48 -7.52 -7.90 9.85
C SER A 48 -8.23 -9.25 9.62
N SER A 49 -9.52 -9.33 9.92
CA SER A 49 -10.34 -10.55 9.75
C SER A 49 -10.62 -10.89 8.28
N GLU A 50 -10.69 -9.89 7.40
CA GLU A 50 -11.01 -10.05 5.98
C GLU A 50 -9.78 -9.93 5.06
N LEU A 51 -8.60 -9.72 5.65
CA LEU A 51 -7.36 -9.48 4.93
C LEU A 51 -7.00 -10.64 3.99
N GLU A 52 -7.19 -11.88 4.43
CA GLU A 52 -6.85 -13.08 3.65
C GLU A 52 -7.72 -13.17 2.37
N GLU A 53 -9.03 -12.97 2.52
CA GLU A 53 -9.97 -12.99 1.39
C GLU A 53 -9.70 -11.84 0.41
N PHE A 54 -9.44 -10.63 0.94
CA PHE A 54 -9.05 -9.49 0.14
C PHE A 54 -7.75 -9.76 -0.63
N TRP A 55 -6.74 -10.32 0.04
CA TRP A 55 -5.43 -10.60 -0.56
C TRP A 55 -5.54 -11.60 -1.71
N GLN A 56 -6.32 -12.65 -1.56
CA GLN A 56 -6.54 -13.63 -2.61
C GLN A 56 -7.13 -12.97 -3.87
N LYS A 57 -8.23 -12.22 -3.72
CA LYS A 57 -8.88 -11.48 -4.83
C LYS A 57 -7.95 -10.44 -5.45
N TYR A 58 -7.23 -9.69 -4.62
CA TYR A 58 -6.31 -8.64 -5.06
C TYR A 58 -5.15 -9.21 -5.87
N THR A 59 -4.51 -10.28 -5.41
CA THR A 59 -3.36 -10.87 -6.11
C THR A 59 -3.75 -11.43 -7.47
N ASP A 60 -4.96 -11.97 -7.64
CA ASP A 60 -5.42 -12.48 -8.92
C ASP A 60 -5.62 -11.36 -9.94
N VAL A 61 -6.22 -10.24 -9.53
CA VAL A 61 -6.32 -9.03 -10.37
C VAL A 61 -4.94 -8.51 -10.75
N VAL A 62 -4.01 -8.45 -9.80
CA VAL A 62 -2.65 -7.96 -10.01
C VAL A 62 -1.86 -8.88 -10.95
N LYS A 63 -1.94 -10.21 -10.79
CA LYS A 63 -1.30 -11.19 -11.70
C LYS A 63 -1.78 -11.03 -13.14
N VAL A 64 -3.11 -10.91 -13.33
CA VAL A 64 -3.70 -10.71 -14.65
C VAL A 64 -3.28 -9.36 -15.24
N GLY A 65 -3.31 -8.29 -14.44
CA GLY A 65 -2.89 -6.95 -14.86
C GLY A 65 -1.39 -6.84 -15.21
N MET A 66 -0.54 -7.68 -14.62
CA MET A 66 0.92 -7.70 -14.83
C MET A 66 1.37 -8.60 -16.01
N GLY A 67 0.45 -9.04 -16.87
CA GLY A 67 0.78 -9.86 -18.04
C GLY A 67 1.70 -9.19 -19.08
N GLY A 68 1.77 -7.85 -19.09
CA GLY A 68 2.58 -7.08 -20.04
C GLY A 68 4.07 -6.94 -19.69
N LEU A 69 4.52 -7.42 -18.52
CA LEU A 69 5.93 -7.30 -18.14
C LEU A 69 6.83 -8.24 -18.95
N LYS A 70 8.00 -7.74 -19.36
CA LYS A 70 9.01 -8.55 -20.03
C LYS A 70 9.40 -9.72 -19.14
N LYS A 71 9.20 -10.94 -19.65
CA LYS A 71 9.63 -12.17 -18.96
C LYS A 71 11.12 -12.09 -18.65
N LYS A 72 11.51 -12.46 -17.43
CA LYS A 72 12.92 -12.51 -17.01
C LYS A 72 13.72 -13.38 -17.99
N ASP A 73 14.78 -12.81 -18.55
CA ASP A 73 15.65 -13.48 -19.51
C ASP A 73 16.45 -14.62 -18.84
N LYS A 74 15.81 -15.79 -18.68
CA LYS A 74 16.43 -17.00 -18.09
C LYS A 74 17.67 -17.47 -18.88
N LYS A 75 17.75 -17.15 -20.18
CA LYS A 75 18.91 -17.48 -21.05
C LYS A 75 20.18 -16.73 -20.64
N ARG A 76 20.09 -15.45 -20.24
CA ARG A 76 21.27 -14.67 -19.80
C ARG A 76 21.79 -15.17 -18.45
N GLN A 77 20.90 -15.65 -17.57
CA GLN A 77 21.29 -16.21 -16.28
C GLN A 77 21.96 -17.59 -16.43
N LYS A 78 21.39 -18.48 -17.25
CA LYS A 78 22.00 -19.80 -17.53
C LYS A 78 23.38 -19.67 -18.20
N LYS A 79 23.56 -18.73 -19.14
CA LYS A 79 24.88 -18.45 -19.75
C LYS A 79 25.89 -17.89 -18.74
N LYS A 80 25.47 -17.00 -17.84
CA LYS A 80 26.33 -16.47 -16.76
C LYS A 80 26.71 -17.55 -15.73
N ALA A 81 25.82 -18.50 -15.46
CA ALA A 81 26.09 -19.63 -14.57
C ALA A 81 27.03 -20.67 -15.22
N ALA A 82 26.86 -20.96 -16.51
CA ALA A 82 27.73 -21.88 -17.25
C ALA A 82 29.13 -21.31 -17.54
N SER A 83 29.27 -19.98 -17.58
CA SER A 83 30.55 -19.28 -17.81
C SER A 83 31.40 -19.13 -16.53
N LYS A 84 30.92 -19.60 -15.37
CA LYS A 84 31.63 -19.47 -14.08
C LYS A 84 32.32 -20.77 -13.64
N ASN A 85 32.33 -21.80 -14.48
CA ASN A 85 33.10 -23.04 -14.29
C ASN A 85 34.19 -23.14 -15.35
#